data_AF-A0A946WVL8-F1
#
_entry.id   AF-A0A946WVL8-F1
#
_cell.length_a   1.000
_cell.length_b   1.000
_cell.length_c   1.000
_cell.angle_alpha   90.00
_cell.angle_beta   90.00
_cell.angle_gamma   90.00
#
_symmetry.space_group_name_H-M   'P 1'
#
loop_
_entity.id
_entity.type
_entity.pdbx_description
1 polymer ?
#
loop_
_entity_poly.entity_id
_entity_poly.type
_entity_poly.pdbx_seq_one_letter_code
_entity_poly.pdbx_strand_id
1 'polypeptide(L)'
;GAYFGGLDYRLIQEIPMGMPKFNYEIFTGINFKILSPFILSAFTLAMLGAIDSLLTSLVADNMTKTQHKPNQELIGQGIGNTIAAFFGGLPGAGATIRTVVNINSGGKTRLSGMMAGVFLFSIILVLGTIASKIPAGVLAGILITVGIGVMDYRGLKALPKMEWSEKIILITVLILTVFWQLVFAVAVGLVMAALVFLKRFSDASGNDVTITSLADAVQDNWIDGVEVDSDKVRKVYFKDFSGPIFFGIIEEFKNSVLQLPEIDYLIIRMERVAFIDQSGLYALEETLLDLQKNNVEIAISGPNQKVLDQLMNVHIIPNFVSKSHVFHDAASLQSWLNDEISRS
;
A
#
# COMPACT_ATOMS: atom_id res chain seq x y z
N GLY A 1 -25.63 38.11 -23.74
CA GLY A 1 -25.03 39.10 -22.83
C GLY A 1 -23.92 39.85 -23.52
N ALA A 2 -22.67 39.43 -23.37
CA ALA A 2 -21.49 40.15 -23.87
C ALA A 2 -21.43 40.35 -25.40
N TYR A 3 -21.75 39.32 -26.20
CA TYR A 3 -21.77 39.43 -27.68
C TYR A 3 -22.76 40.50 -28.19
N PHE A 4 -23.94 40.60 -27.56
CA PHE A 4 -24.97 41.58 -27.92
C PHE A 4 -24.75 42.95 -27.26
N GLY A 5 -23.95 43.02 -26.19
CA GLY A 5 -23.68 44.22 -25.41
C GLY A 5 -22.39 44.96 -25.79
N GLY A 6 -21.66 44.51 -26.82
CA GLY A 6 -20.43 45.17 -27.30
C GLY A 6 -19.29 45.22 -26.27
N LEU A 7 -19.34 44.38 -25.24
CA LEU A 7 -18.28 44.29 -24.23
C LEU A 7 -17.06 43.60 -24.83
N ASP A 8 -15.85 44.03 -24.47
CA ASP A 8 -14.62 43.33 -24.84
C ASP A 8 -14.46 42.09 -23.94
N TYR A 9 -14.24 40.92 -24.53
CA TYR A 9 -14.09 39.66 -23.80
C TYR A 9 -13.10 38.73 -24.48
N ARG A 10 -12.34 38.01 -23.67
CA ARG A 10 -11.39 37.01 -24.14
C ARG A 10 -12.13 35.78 -24.66
N LEU A 11 -11.90 35.45 -25.92
CA LEU A 11 -12.36 34.21 -26.55
C LEU A 11 -11.43 33.03 -26.22
N ILE A 12 -11.93 31.82 -26.43
CA ILE A 12 -11.07 30.63 -26.41
C ILE A 12 -10.14 30.63 -27.64
N GLN A 13 -9.00 29.94 -27.55
CA GLN A 13 -8.07 29.83 -28.66
C GLN A 13 -8.71 29.12 -29.87
N GLU A 14 -8.16 29.35 -31.06
CA GLU A 14 -8.62 28.69 -32.28
C GLU A 14 -8.52 27.17 -32.13
N ILE A 15 -9.62 26.49 -32.46
CA ILE A 15 -9.67 25.03 -32.45
C ILE A 15 -9.11 24.54 -33.79
N PRO A 16 -8.10 23.65 -33.80
CA PRO A 16 -7.53 23.12 -35.03
C PRO A 16 -8.64 22.52 -35.91
N MET A 17 -8.79 23.05 -37.12
CA MET A 17 -9.72 22.52 -38.10
C MET A 17 -9.05 21.44 -38.93
N GLY A 18 -9.71 20.28 -39.06
CA GLY A 18 -9.27 19.17 -39.91
C GLY A 18 -8.94 17.90 -39.15
N MET A 19 -8.53 16.88 -39.89
CA MET A 19 -8.10 15.59 -39.33
C MET A 19 -6.83 15.76 -38.50
N PRO A 20 -6.72 15.12 -37.32
CA PRO A 20 -5.48 15.12 -36.56
C PRO A 20 -4.37 14.44 -37.37
N LYS A 21 -3.19 15.07 -37.40
CA LYS A 21 -2.04 14.54 -38.15
C LYS A 21 -1.44 13.35 -37.39
N PHE A 22 -1.13 12.28 -38.12
CA PHE A 22 -0.42 11.14 -37.57
C PHE A 22 1.06 11.49 -37.35
N ASN A 23 1.53 11.37 -36.10
CA ASN A 23 2.87 11.71 -35.67
C ASN A 23 3.67 10.44 -35.34
N TYR A 24 4.35 9.88 -36.35
CA TYR A 24 5.17 8.68 -36.21
C TYR A 24 6.51 8.95 -35.50
N GLU A 25 6.97 10.20 -35.51
CA GLU A 25 8.26 10.62 -34.95
C GLU A 25 8.34 10.42 -33.44
N ILE A 26 7.18 10.40 -32.75
CA ILE A 26 7.07 10.11 -31.32
C ILE A 26 7.72 8.76 -30.95
N PHE A 27 7.63 7.75 -31.83
CA PHE A 27 8.19 6.43 -31.57
C PHE A 27 9.48 6.13 -32.34
N THR A 28 9.68 6.70 -33.53
CA THR A 28 10.93 6.49 -34.29
C THR A 28 12.10 7.32 -33.76
N GLY A 29 11.82 8.41 -33.05
CA GLY A 29 12.81 9.31 -32.45
C GLY A 29 13.07 9.09 -30.96
N ILE A 30 12.72 7.92 -30.38
CA ILE A 30 12.85 7.68 -28.94
C ILE A 30 14.31 7.79 -28.51
N ASN A 31 14.60 8.84 -27.75
CA ASN A 31 15.86 9.02 -27.04
C ASN A 31 15.59 8.93 -25.55
N PHE A 32 16.24 7.99 -24.86
CA PHE A 32 16.09 7.80 -23.42
C PHE A 32 16.37 9.09 -22.63
N LYS A 33 17.29 9.93 -23.10
CA LYS A 33 17.62 11.23 -22.49
C LYS A 33 16.47 12.24 -22.55
N ILE A 34 15.61 12.14 -23.57
CA ILE A 34 14.41 12.99 -23.72
C ILE A 34 13.27 12.41 -22.88
N LEU A 35 13.16 11.08 -22.78
CA LEU A 35 12.07 10.41 -22.08
C LEU A 35 12.27 10.40 -20.55
N SER A 36 13.51 10.29 -20.06
CA SER A 36 13.81 10.11 -18.64
C SER A 36 13.15 11.12 -17.70
N PRO A 37 13.01 12.42 -18.02
CA PRO A 37 12.34 13.38 -17.14
C PRO A 37 10.83 13.13 -17.02
N PHE A 38 10.22 12.47 -18.00
CA PHE A 38 8.78 12.25 -18.07
C PHE A 38 8.33 10.90 -17.54
N ILE A 39 9.25 9.96 -17.27
CA ILE A 39 8.91 8.61 -16.81
C ILE A 39 8.07 8.66 -15.53
N LEU A 40 8.50 9.46 -14.54
CA LEU A 40 7.77 9.58 -13.28
C LEU A 40 6.37 10.17 -13.50
N SER A 41 6.27 11.27 -14.25
CA SER A 41 5.00 11.90 -14.58
C SER A 41 4.06 10.94 -15.35
N ALA A 42 4.59 10.19 -16.32
CA ALA A 42 3.83 9.22 -17.10
C ALA A 42 3.32 8.08 -16.21
N PHE A 43 4.16 7.55 -15.32
CA PHE A 43 3.77 6.53 -14.36
C PHE A 43 2.68 7.03 -13.40
N THR A 44 2.85 8.22 -12.82
CA THR A 44 1.86 8.83 -11.94
C THR A 44 0.53 9.02 -12.64
N LEU A 45 0.53 9.52 -13.88
CA LEU A 45 -0.68 9.78 -14.63
C LEU A 45 -1.37 8.48 -15.09
N ALA A 46 -0.59 7.46 -15.43
CA ALA A 46 -1.12 6.12 -15.72
C ALA A 46 -1.78 5.50 -14.49
N MET A 47 -1.18 5.63 -13.31
CA MET A 47 -1.76 5.13 -12.06
C MET A 47 -3.05 5.87 -11.69
N LEU A 48 -3.06 7.20 -11.79
CA LEU A 48 -4.25 8.01 -11.55
C LEU A 48 -5.37 7.65 -12.53
N GLY A 49 -5.04 7.55 -13.83
CA GLY A 49 -6.01 7.16 -14.86
C GLY A 49 -6.54 5.75 -14.68
N ALA A 50 -5.71 4.81 -14.22
CA ALA A 50 -6.14 3.45 -13.89
C ALA A 50 -7.14 3.45 -12.72
N ILE A 51 -6.85 4.19 -11.65
CA ILE A 51 -7.75 4.33 -10.49
C ILE A 51 -9.08 4.93 -10.92
N ASP A 52 -9.06 6.03 -11.67
CA ASP A 52 -10.28 6.69 -12.14
C ASP A 52 -11.10 5.80 -13.08
N SER A 53 -10.45 5.03 -13.95
CA SER A 53 -11.16 4.11 -14.85
C SER A 53 -11.79 2.94 -14.10
N LEU A 54 -11.09 2.38 -13.11
CA LEU A 54 -11.62 1.29 -12.28
C LEU A 54 -12.76 1.78 -11.39
N LEU A 55 -12.63 2.95 -10.76
CA LEU A 55 -13.72 3.57 -9.99
C LEU A 55 -14.93 3.88 -10.88
N THR A 56 -14.70 4.42 -12.08
CA THR A 56 -15.76 4.66 -13.08
C THR A 56 -16.46 3.35 -13.44
N SER A 57 -15.69 2.29 -13.68
CA SER A 57 -16.22 0.96 -14.03
C SER A 57 -17.03 0.35 -12.89
N LEU A 58 -16.60 0.49 -11.64
CA LEU A 58 -17.37 0.06 -10.46
C LEU A 58 -18.71 0.80 -10.33
N VAL A 59 -18.74 2.10 -10.62
CA VAL A 59 -20.00 2.87 -10.62
C VAL A 59 -20.92 2.37 -11.74
N ALA A 60 -20.39 2.18 -12.95
CA ALA A 60 -21.14 1.67 -14.09
C ALA A 60 -21.69 0.26 -13.85
N ASP A 61 -20.88 -0.64 -13.30
CA ASP A 61 -21.26 -2.01 -12.91
C ASP A 61 -22.42 -2.01 -11.93
N ASN A 62 -22.35 -1.17 -10.89
CA ASN A 62 -23.39 -1.06 -9.88
C ASN A 62 -24.72 -0.55 -10.45
N MET A 63 -24.67 0.38 -11.40
CA MET A 63 -25.86 0.93 -12.06
C MET A 63 -26.46 -0.05 -13.09
N THR A 64 -25.61 -0.75 -13.84
CA THR A 64 -26.03 -1.67 -14.90
C THR A 64 -26.27 -3.11 -14.42
N LYS A 65 -25.90 -3.40 -13.16
CA LYS A 65 -25.93 -4.76 -12.57
C LYS A 65 -25.06 -5.75 -13.35
N THR A 66 -23.89 -5.30 -13.78
CA THR A 66 -22.90 -6.11 -14.48
C THR A 66 -21.58 -6.14 -13.72
N GLN A 67 -20.61 -6.92 -14.21
CA GLN A 67 -19.23 -6.93 -13.69
C GLN A 67 -18.26 -6.75 -14.86
N HIS A 68 -17.43 -5.74 -14.77
CA HIS A 68 -16.31 -5.54 -15.69
C HIS A 68 -15.15 -6.50 -15.36
N LYS A 69 -14.21 -6.60 -16.30
CA LYS A 69 -12.93 -7.27 -16.09
C LYS A 69 -11.85 -6.21 -15.90
N PRO A 70 -11.32 -5.98 -14.68
CA PRO A 70 -10.36 -4.91 -14.41
C PRO A 70 -9.15 -4.91 -15.35
N ASN A 71 -8.54 -6.08 -15.56
CA ASN A 71 -7.38 -6.20 -16.45
C ASN A 71 -7.71 -5.83 -17.90
N GLN A 72 -8.93 -6.17 -18.37
CA GLN A 72 -9.34 -5.83 -19.72
C GLN A 72 -9.55 -4.32 -19.88
N GLU A 73 -10.08 -3.65 -18.87
CA GLU A 73 -10.24 -2.20 -18.84
C GLU A 73 -8.87 -1.51 -18.91
N LEU A 74 -7.90 -1.92 -18.08
CA LEU A 74 -6.57 -1.32 -18.06
C LEU A 74 -5.81 -1.52 -19.39
N ILE A 75 -5.92 -2.70 -20.00
CA ILE A 75 -5.36 -2.96 -21.33
C ILE A 75 -6.03 -2.05 -22.38
N GLY A 76 -7.35 -1.91 -22.32
CA GLY A 76 -8.12 -1.01 -23.19
C GLY A 76 -7.66 0.45 -23.07
N GLN A 77 -7.47 0.94 -21.84
CA GLN A 77 -6.94 2.29 -21.57
C GLN A 77 -5.52 2.47 -22.12
N GLY A 78 -4.64 1.49 -21.94
CA GLY A 78 -3.27 1.54 -22.47
C GLY A 78 -3.24 1.61 -24.00
N ILE A 79 -4.05 0.79 -24.67
CA ILE A 79 -4.18 0.83 -26.14
C ILE A 79 -4.78 2.17 -26.59
N GLY A 80 -5.85 2.63 -25.96
CA GLY A 80 -6.52 3.88 -26.30
C GLY A 80 -5.61 5.10 -26.18
N ASN A 81 -4.86 5.20 -25.07
CA ASN A 81 -3.90 6.28 -24.86
C ASN A 81 -2.70 6.21 -25.82
N THR A 82 -2.25 5.01 -26.18
CA THR A 82 -1.19 4.82 -27.18
C THR A 82 -1.65 5.29 -28.56
N ILE A 83 -2.86 4.92 -28.97
CA ILE A 83 -3.46 5.40 -30.23
C ILE A 83 -3.63 6.93 -30.18
N ALA A 84 -4.13 7.48 -29.08
CA ALA A 84 -4.27 8.93 -28.90
C ALA A 84 -2.94 9.68 -29.05
N ALA A 85 -1.85 9.14 -28.51
CA ALA A 85 -0.51 9.73 -28.60
C ALA A 85 -0.05 9.90 -30.07
N PHE A 86 -0.35 8.96 -30.97
CA PHE A 86 -0.04 9.10 -32.40
C PHE A 86 -0.73 10.30 -33.06
N PHE A 87 -1.82 10.80 -32.48
CA PHE A 87 -2.57 11.95 -32.99
C PHE A 87 -2.33 13.22 -32.17
N GLY A 88 -1.32 13.23 -31.28
CA GLY A 88 -1.04 14.34 -30.37
C GLY A 88 -2.09 14.50 -29.26
N GLY A 89 -2.83 13.43 -28.97
CA GLY A 89 -3.86 13.40 -27.94
C GLY A 89 -3.26 13.49 -26.53
N LEU A 90 -4.03 14.10 -25.63
CA LEU A 90 -3.71 14.10 -24.21
C LEU A 90 -4.10 12.75 -23.58
N PRO A 91 -3.35 12.30 -22.55
CA PRO A 91 -3.71 11.11 -21.80
C PRO A 91 -5.11 11.26 -21.18
N GLY A 92 -5.93 10.23 -21.35
CA GLY A 92 -7.30 10.16 -20.86
C GLY A 92 -7.54 8.94 -19.98
N ALA A 93 -8.65 8.98 -19.24
CA ALA A 93 -9.11 7.93 -18.33
C ALA A 93 -10.64 7.86 -18.34
N GLY A 94 -11.21 6.89 -17.61
CA GLY A 94 -12.65 6.80 -17.39
C GLY A 94 -13.23 8.09 -16.79
N ALA A 95 -14.41 8.48 -17.25
CA ALA A 95 -15.11 9.67 -16.79
C ALA A 95 -16.45 9.29 -16.14
N THR A 96 -16.46 9.19 -14.80
CA THR A 96 -17.63 8.77 -14.02
C THR A 96 -18.90 9.52 -14.39
N ILE A 97 -18.87 10.85 -14.39
CA ILE A 97 -20.06 11.67 -14.65
C ILE A 97 -20.63 11.41 -16.06
N ARG A 98 -19.78 11.35 -17.09
CA ARG A 98 -20.21 11.08 -18.46
C ARG A 98 -20.82 9.68 -18.58
N THR A 99 -20.23 8.71 -17.89
CA THR A 99 -20.70 7.33 -17.86
C THR A 99 -22.07 7.22 -17.19
N VAL A 100 -22.24 7.87 -16.02
CA VAL A 100 -23.52 7.93 -15.30
C VAL A 100 -24.60 8.58 -16.16
N VAL A 101 -24.31 9.72 -16.81
CA VAL A 101 -25.26 10.41 -17.71
C VAL A 101 -25.63 9.53 -18.89
N ASN A 102 -24.66 8.85 -19.51
CA ASN A 102 -24.89 7.95 -20.63
C ASN A 102 -25.79 6.76 -20.24
N ILE A 103 -25.55 6.15 -19.07
CA ILE A 103 -26.39 5.06 -18.54
C ILE A 103 -27.81 5.55 -18.25
N ASN A 104 -27.95 6.69 -17.57
CA ASN A 104 -29.26 7.29 -17.26
C ASN A 104 -30.03 7.71 -18.53
N SER A 105 -29.32 8.03 -19.60
CA SER A 105 -29.90 8.34 -20.92
C SER A 105 -30.27 7.08 -21.72
N GLY A 106 -30.14 5.87 -21.13
CA GLY A 106 -30.50 4.60 -21.75
C GLY A 106 -29.37 3.93 -22.54
N GLY A 107 -28.12 4.39 -22.43
CA GLY A 107 -26.95 3.75 -23.02
C GLY A 107 -26.68 2.38 -22.37
N LYS A 108 -26.82 1.30 -23.15
CA LYS A 108 -26.68 -0.09 -22.66
C LYS A 108 -25.48 -0.85 -23.24
N THR A 109 -24.88 -0.35 -24.31
CA THR A 109 -23.84 -1.06 -25.07
C THR A 109 -22.61 -0.17 -25.25
N ARG A 110 -21.47 -0.80 -25.55
CA ARG A 110 -20.20 -0.11 -25.85
C ARG A 110 -20.33 0.87 -27.03
N LEU A 111 -21.31 0.65 -27.90
CA LEU A 111 -21.59 1.50 -29.04
C LEU A 111 -21.99 2.92 -28.62
N SER A 112 -22.65 3.12 -27.47
CA SER A 112 -23.04 4.47 -27.06
C SER A 112 -21.83 5.35 -26.73
N GLY A 113 -20.79 4.77 -26.12
CA GLY A 113 -19.52 5.45 -25.88
C GLY A 113 -18.76 5.76 -27.17
N MET A 114 -18.74 4.83 -28.12
CA MET A 114 -18.15 5.05 -29.45
C MET A 114 -18.86 6.17 -30.20
N MET A 115 -20.20 6.16 -30.20
CA MET A 115 -21.00 7.19 -30.84
C MET A 115 -20.75 8.55 -30.19
N ALA A 116 -20.65 8.64 -28.86
CA ALA A 116 -20.31 9.90 -28.19
C ALA A 116 -18.98 10.48 -28.68
N GLY A 117 -17.96 9.64 -28.88
CA GLY A 117 -16.67 10.07 -29.45
C GLY A 117 -16.79 10.53 -30.90
N VAL A 118 -17.49 9.76 -31.75
CA VAL A 118 -17.73 10.12 -33.16
C VAL A 118 -18.52 11.42 -33.28
N PHE A 119 -19.60 11.58 -32.52
CA PHE A 119 -20.39 12.82 -32.50
C PHE A 119 -19.57 14.01 -32.04
N LEU A 120 -18.77 13.87 -30.97
CA LEU A 120 -17.89 14.94 -30.52
C LEU A 120 -16.88 15.33 -31.60
N PHE A 121 -16.28 14.35 -32.27
CA PHE A 121 -15.36 14.59 -33.38
C PHE A 121 -16.04 15.32 -34.55
N SER A 122 -17.22 14.87 -34.98
CA SER A 122 -18.00 15.53 -36.04
C SER A 122 -18.40 16.96 -35.67
N ILE A 123 -18.82 17.18 -34.42
CA ILE A 123 -19.17 18.52 -33.91
C ILE A 123 -17.97 19.45 -33.99
N ILE A 124 -16.79 19.00 -33.58
CA ILE A 124 -15.57 19.83 -33.62
C ILE A 124 -15.20 20.18 -35.07
N LEU A 125 -15.33 19.24 -36.02
CA LEU A 125 -15.04 19.50 -37.43
C LEU A 125 -16.00 20.50 -38.09
N VAL A 126 -17.30 20.43 -37.77
CA VAL A 126 -18.32 21.28 -38.40
C VAL A 126 -18.48 22.62 -37.66
N LEU A 127 -18.49 22.58 -36.33
CA LEU A 127 -18.80 23.72 -35.46
C LEU A 127 -17.57 24.32 -34.78
N GLY A 128 -16.35 23.88 -35.10
CA GLY A 128 -15.11 24.39 -34.50
C GLY A 128 -14.94 25.91 -34.59
N THR A 129 -15.30 26.51 -35.74
CA THR A 129 -15.27 27.97 -35.97
C THR A 129 -16.32 28.74 -35.18
N ILE A 130 -17.41 28.08 -34.80
CA ILE A 130 -18.46 28.66 -33.95
C ILE A 130 -18.05 28.49 -32.48
N ALA A 131 -17.51 27.33 -32.12
CA ALA A 131 -17.02 27.04 -30.78
C ALA A 131 -15.86 27.97 -30.37
N SER A 132 -14.98 28.38 -31.29
CA SER A 132 -13.92 29.36 -30.99
C SER A 132 -14.45 30.73 -30.56
N LYS A 133 -15.73 31.04 -30.81
CA LYS A 133 -16.41 32.27 -30.36
C LYS A 133 -16.95 32.18 -28.93
N ILE A 134 -16.72 31.08 -28.21
CA ILE A 134 -17.15 30.95 -26.81
C ILE A 134 -16.27 31.86 -25.93
N PRO A 135 -16.87 32.73 -25.09
CA PRO A 135 -16.11 33.54 -24.13
C PRO A 135 -15.44 32.66 -23.06
N ALA A 136 -14.17 32.95 -22.73
CA ALA A 136 -13.43 32.25 -21.70
C ALA A 136 -14.11 32.31 -20.31
N GLY A 137 -14.87 33.37 -20.03
CA GLY A 137 -15.66 33.49 -18.80
C GLY A 137 -16.73 32.41 -18.65
N VAL A 138 -17.31 31.92 -19.74
CA VAL A 138 -18.28 30.81 -19.71
C VAL A 138 -17.59 29.52 -19.28
N LEU A 139 -16.40 29.24 -19.84
CA LEU A 139 -15.61 28.08 -19.43
C LEU A 139 -15.18 28.18 -17.97
N ALA A 140 -14.76 29.36 -17.50
CA ALA A 140 -14.40 29.57 -16.10
C ALA A 140 -15.60 29.27 -15.17
N GLY A 141 -16.80 29.73 -15.52
CA GLY A 141 -18.02 29.43 -14.77
C GLY A 141 -18.29 27.92 -14.70
N ILE A 142 -18.19 27.21 -15.83
CA ILE A 142 -18.34 25.75 -15.89
C ILE A 142 -17.29 25.06 -15.01
N LEU A 143 -16.02 25.45 -15.12
CA LEU A 143 -14.91 24.84 -14.37
C LEU A 143 -15.05 25.05 -12.86
N ILE A 144 -15.49 26.22 -12.40
CA ILE A 144 -15.74 26.48 -10.97
C ILE A 144 -16.86 25.56 -10.47
N THR A 145 -17.98 25.47 -11.18
CA THR A 145 -19.10 24.61 -10.78
C THR A 145 -18.71 23.13 -10.76
N VAL A 146 -17.94 22.67 -11.76
CA VAL A 146 -17.43 21.29 -11.79
C VAL A 146 -16.44 21.06 -10.65
N GLY A 147 -15.51 21.98 -10.39
CA GLY A 147 -14.54 21.86 -9.30
C GLY A 147 -15.21 21.74 -7.93
N ILE A 148 -16.24 22.55 -7.67
CA ILE A 148 -17.08 22.45 -6.47
C ILE A 148 -17.80 21.09 -6.42
N GLY A 149 -18.33 20.62 -7.56
CA GLY A 149 -19.04 19.35 -7.64
C GLY A 149 -18.17 18.10 -7.42
N VAL A 150 -16.87 18.16 -7.74
CA VAL A 150 -15.91 17.06 -7.54
C VAL A 150 -15.36 17.01 -6.11
N MET A 151 -15.50 18.09 -5.34
CA MET A 151 -15.00 18.14 -3.95
C MET A 151 -15.69 17.09 -3.06
N ASP A 152 -14.90 16.22 -2.42
CA ASP A 152 -15.43 15.23 -1.48
C ASP A 152 -15.76 15.85 -0.12
N TYR A 153 -16.94 16.45 -0.02
CA TYR A 153 -17.44 17.02 1.22
C TYR A 153 -17.62 16.00 2.35
N ARG A 154 -17.82 14.71 2.03
CA ARG A 154 -17.99 13.67 3.06
C ARG A 154 -16.63 13.32 3.66
N GLY A 155 -15.62 13.11 2.82
CA GLY A 155 -14.23 12.93 3.25
C GLY A 155 -13.74 14.11 4.10
N LEU A 156 -13.98 15.35 3.65
CA LEU A 156 -13.62 16.55 4.41
C LEU A 156 -14.35 16.65 5.76
N LYS A 157 -15.62 16.21 5.86
CA LYS A 157 -16.34 16.15 7.15
C LYS A 157 -15.86 15.03 8.06
N ALA A 158 -15.33 13.94 7.49
CA ALA A 158 -14.77 12.83 8.23
C ALA A 158 -13.36 13.12 8.77
N LEU A 159 -12.67 14.13 8.21
CA LEU A 159 -11.31 14.53 8.60
C LEU A 159 -11.06 14.53 10.11
N PRO A 160 -11.88 15.15 10.98
CA PRO A 160 -11.59 15.19 12.42
C PRO A 160 -11.56 13.81 13.09
N LYS A 161 -12.27 12.83 12.51
CA LYS A 161 -12.40 11.46 13.04
C LYS A 161 -11.33 10.50 12.51
N MET A 162 -10.55 10.89 11.50
CA MET A 162 -9.48 10.06 10.93
C MET A 162 -8.30 9.91 11.89
N GLU A 163 -7.49 8.88 11.71
CA GLU A 163 -6.23 8.73 12.45
C GLU A 163 -5.25 9.87 12.13
N TRP A 164 -4.39 10.22 13.10
CA TRP A 164 -3.42 11.30 12.95
C TRP A 164 -2.48 11.11 11.76
N SER A 165 -2.01 9.89 11.54
CA SER A 165 -1.13 9.54 10.42
C SER A 165 -1.80 9.80 9.06
N GLU A 166 -3.06 9.42 8.89
CA GLU A 166 -3.82 9.65 7.65
C GLU A 166 -4.15 11.12 7.41
N LYS A 167 -4.51 11.86 8.47
CA LYS A 167 -4.76 13.32 8.40
C LYS A 167 -3.54 14.07 7.86
N ILE A 168 -2.36 13.74 8.38
CA ILE A 168 -1.11 14.38 7.97
C ILE A 168 -0.84 14.10 6.49
N ILE A 169 -0.97 12.84 6.05
CA ILE A 169 -0.79 12.48 4.63
C ILE A 169 -1.72 13.30 3.74
N LEU A 170 -3.02 13.34 4.07
CA LEU A 170 -4.01 14.05 3.27
C LEU A 170 -3.75 15.55 3.18
N ILE A 171 -3.45 16.21 4.30
CA ILE A 171 -3.16 17.65 4.33
C ILE A 171 -1.88 17.95 3.55
N THR A 172 -0.82 17.14 3.71
CA THR A 172 0.44 17.30 2.98
C THR A 172 0.24 17.16 1.47
N VAL A 173 -0.45 16.10 1.02
CA VAL A 173 -0.73 15.89 -0.41
C VAL A 173 -1.58 17.02 -0.98
N LEU A 174 -2.58 17.49 -0.23
CA LEU A 174 -3.43 18.62 -0.64
C LEU A 174 -2.61 19.91 -0.84
N ILE A 175 -1.79 20.29 0.14
CA ILE A 175 -0.95 21.50 0.08
C ILE A 175 0.05 21.38 -1.07
N LEU A 176 0.75 20.24 -1.20
CA LEU A 176 1.72 20.04 -2.28
C LEU A 176 1.06 20.09 -3.67
N THR A 177 -0.17 19.56 -3.80
CA THR A 177 -0.90 19.59 -5.07
C THR A 177 -1.29 21.02 -5.47
N VAL A 178 -1.72 21.84 -4.50
CA VAL A 178 -2.17 23.22 -4.75
C VAL A 178 -1.01 24.18 -5.00
N PHE A 179 0.05 24.09 -4.20
CA PHE A 179 1.12 25.10 -4.20
C PHE A 179 2.37 24.71 -4.98
N TRP A 180 2.58 23.42 -5.24
CA TRP A 180 3.79 22.93 -5.91
C TRP A 180 3.48 22.26 -7.24
N GLN A 181 3.13 20.97 -7.20
CA GLN A 181 2.86 20.18 -8.40
C GLN A 181 2.22 18.84 -8.01
N LEU A 182 1.19 18.44 -8.76
CA LEU A 182 0.46 17.18 -8.57
C LEU A 182 1.39 15.95 -8.54
N VAL A 183 2.33 15.84 -9.49
CA VAL A 183 3.20 14.65 -9.62
C VAL A 183 4.04 14.45 -8.36
N PHE A 184 4.65 15.52 -7.85
CA PHE A 184 5.45 15.46 -6.63
C PHE A 184 4.58 15.15 -5.40
N ALA A 185 3.40 15.75 -5.32
CA ALA A 185 2.45 15.49 -4.24
C ALA A 185 2.04 14.00 -4.15
N VAL A 186 1.75 13.36 -5.29
CA VAL A 186 1.42 11.93 -5.34
C VAL A 186 2.61 11.07 -4.92
N ALA A 187 3.82 11.39 -5.38
CA ALA A 187 5.03 10.64 -5.00
C ALA A 187 5.27 10.68 -3.48
N VAL A 188 5.22 11.87 -2.88
CA VAL A 188 5.36 12.05 -1.42
C VAL A 188 4.24 11.33 -0.67
N GLY A 189 3.00 11.48 -1.14
CA GLY A 189 1.84 10.81 -0.53
C GLY A 189 1.97 9.28 -0.52
N LEU A 190 2.45 8.69 -1.62
CA LEU A 190 2.68 7.25 -1.73
C LEU A 190 3.75 6.77 -0.74
N VAL A 191 4.87 7.49 -0.64
CA VAL A 191 5.94 7.15 0.32
C VAL A 191 5.43 7.22 1.75
N MET A 192 4.75 8.31 2.12
CA MET A 192 4.20 8.45 3.47
C MET A 192 3.15 7.37 3.78
N ALA A 193 2.25 7.07 2.83
CA ALA A 193 1.25 6.02 2.98
C ALA A 193 1.90 4.63 3.16
N ALA A 194 2.95 4.32 2.39
CA ALA A 194 3.69 3.08 2.52
C ALA A 194 4.38 2.94 3.89
N LEU A 195 4.97 4.03 4.41
CA LEU A 195 5.58 4.03 5.74
C LEU A 195 4.55 3.85 6.87
N VAL A 196 3.40 4.53 6.78
CA VAL A 196 2.31 4.36 7.75
C VAL A 196 1.74 2.95 7.69
N PHE A 197 1.57 2.39 6.48
CA PHE A 197 1.15 1.01 6.30
C PHE A 197 2.15 0.03 6.93
N LEU A 198 3.45 0.22 6.69
CA LEU A 198 4.50 -0.63 7.27
C LEU A 198 4.47 -0.56 8.80
N LYS A 199 4.33 0.65 9.38
CA LYS A 199 4.20 0.82 10.82
C LYS A 199 2.97 0.10 11.37
N ARG A 200 1.79 0.30 10.76
CA ARG A 200 0.56 -0.39 11.20
C ARG A 200 0.66 -1.91 11.07
N PHE A 201 1.32 -2.40 10.02
CA PHE A 201 1.55 -3.83 9.84
C PHE A 201 2.48 -4.40 10.90
N SER A 202 3.50 -3.63 11.29
CA SER A 202 4.37 -3.95 12.44
C SER A 202 3.57 -3.99 13.74
N ASP A 203 2.83 -2.92 14.05
CA ASP A 203 2.03 -2.80 15.28
C ASP A 203 0.95 -3.90 15.36
N ALA A 204 0.32 -4.25 14.24
CA ALA A 204 -0.73 -5.28 14.17
C ALA A 204 -0.19 -6.71 14.22
N SER A 205 1.11 -6.93 14.01
CA SER A 205 1.68 -8.29 14.06
C SER A 205 1.68 -8.87 15.47
N GLY A 206 1.35 -8.09 16.51
CA GLY A 206 1.17 -8.60 17.87
C GLY A 206 2.46 -9.11 18.49
N ASN A 207 3.62 -8.67 17.97
CA ASN A 207 4.91 -8.88 18.61
C ASN A 207 5.05 -7.94 19.81
N ASP A 208 4.13 -8.04 20.77
CA ASP A 208 4.28 -7.35 22.03
C ASP A 208 5.62 -7.77 22.64
N VAL A 209 6.34 -6.75 23.10
CA VAL A 209 7.73 -6.86 23.52
C VAL A 209 7.86 -7.59 24.86
N THR A 210 6.75 -7.91 25.51
CA THR A 210 6.69 -8.59 26.80
C THR A 210 7.44 -9.91 26.77
N ILE A 211 8.50 -9.98 27.58
CA ILE A 211 9.18 -11.22 27.93
C ILE A 211 8.55 -11.68 29.24
N THR A 212 7.96 -12.87 29.23
CA THR A 212 7.22 -13.42 30.37
C THR A 212 8.19 -14.24 31.22
N SER A 213 8.26 -13.97 32.53
CA SER A 213 9.05 -14.80 33.44
C SER A 213 8.39 -16.17 33.63
N LEU A 214 9.11 -17.18 34.11
CA LEU A 214 8.51 -18.47 34.42
C LEU A 214 7.36 -18.36 35.44
N ALA A 215 7.47 -17.48 36.44
CA ALA A 215 6.42 -17.27 37.43
C ALA A 215 5.14 -16.73 36.78
N ASP A 216 5.26 -15.75 35.89
CA ASP A 216 4.13 -15.18 35.15
C ASP A 216 3.55 -16.19 34.14
N ALA A 217 4.40 -16.99 33.50
CA ALA A 217 3.97 -18.02 32.54
C ALA A 217 3.16 -19.14 33.22
N VAL A 218 3.51 -19.51 34.44
CA VAL A 218 2.72 -20.45 35.26
C VAL A 218 1.40 -19.81 35.70
N GLN A 219 1.42 -18.52 36.08
CA GLN A 219 0.20 -17.79 36.45
C GLN A 219 -0.78 -17.64 35.28
N ASP A 220 -0.28 -17.44 34.07
CA ASP A 220 -1.08 -17.29 32.86
C ASP A 220 -1.48 -18.63 32.21
N ASN A 221 -1.25 -19.76 32.90
CA ASN A 221 -1.49 -21.13 32.42
C ASN A 221 -0.84 -21.43 31.06
N TRP A 222 0.33 -20.84 30.78
CA TRP A 222 1.14 -21.24 29.62
C TRP A 222 1.85 -22.57 29.90
N ILE A 223 2.13 -22.83 31.17
CA ILE A 223 2.86 -24.00 31.66
C ILE A 223 2.20 -24.46 32.95
N ASP A 224 1.78 -25.73 32.98
CA ASP A 224 1.16 -26.32 34.17
C ASP A 224 2.18 -27.15 34.97
N GLY A 225 1.91 -27.42 36.25
CA GLY A 225 2.63 -28.45 37.02
C GLY A 225 4.10 -28.16 37.33
N VAL A 226 4.58 -26.92 37.17
CA VAL A 226 5.91 -26.49 37.63
C VAL A 226 5.78 -25.85 39.02
N GLU A 227 6.43 -26.41 40.03
CA GLU A 227 6.57 -25.75 41.33
C GLU A 227 7.67 -24.69 41.25
N VAL A 228 7.28 -23.42 41.29
CA VAL A 228 8.21 -22.28 41.28
C VAL A 228 8.69 -22.04 42.71
N ASP A 229 9.75 -22.73 43.13
CA ASP A 229 10.43 -22.45 44.41
C ASP A 229 11.35 -21.24 44.28
N SER A 230 11.09 -20.17 45.05
CA SER A 230 11.62 -18.82 44.81
C SER A 230 13.15 -18.70 44.93
N ASP A 231 13.82 -19.67 45.55
CA ASP A 231 15.28 -19.59 45.84
C ASP A 231 16.16 -20.46 44.93
N LYS A 232 15.58 -21.31 44.05
CA LYS A 232 16.35 -22.27 43.21
C LYS A 232 15.94 -22.34 41.74
N VAL A 233 14.96 -21.56 41.32
CA VAL A 233 14.51 -21.56 39.92
C VAL A 233 15.56 -20.90 39.04
N ARG A 234 16.12 -21.67 38.10
CA ARG A 234 16.88 -21.11 36.97
C ARG A 234 16.09 -19.98 36.35
N LYS A 235 16.75 -18.89 35.96
CA LYS A 235 16.10 -17.67 35.46
C LYS A 235 15.62 -17.90 34.03
N VAL A 236 14.46 -18.54 33.94
CA VAL A 236 13.80 -18.96 32.71
C VAL A 236 12.84 -17.87 32.24
N TYR A 237 13.00 -17.44 30.99
CA TYR A 237 12.18 -16.41 30.35
C TYR A 237 11.59 -16.91 29.03
N PHE A 238 10.39 -16.43 28.72
CA PHE A 238 9.64 -16.77 27.51
C PHE A 238 9.46 -15.54 26.63
N LYS A 239 9.83 -15.66 25.35
CA LYS A 239 9.46 -14.69 24.32
C LYS A 239 8.47 -15.34 23.36
N ASP A 240 7.25 -14.80 23.31
CA ASP A 240 6.24 -15.20 22.34
C ASP A 240 6.31 -14.28 21.11
N PHE A 241 6.66 -14.84 19.95
CA PHE A 241 6.58 -14.14 18.67
C PHE A 241 5.27 -14.47 17.96
N SER A 242 4.62 -13.42 17.45
CA SER A 242 3.36 -13.50 16.72
C SER A 242 3.48 -12.78 15.37
N GLY A 243 2.87 -13.32 14.32
CA GLY A 243 2.96 -12.71 12.98
C GLY A 243 4.34 -12.87 12.32
N PRO A 244 4.65 -12.09 11.29
CA PRO A 244 5.94 -12.16 10.60
C PRO A 244 7.07 -11.56 11.44
N ILE A 245 8.24 -12.20 11.42
CA ILE A 245 9.46 -11.69 12.06
C ILE A 245 10.34 -11.01 10.99
N PHE A 246 10.76 -9.79 11.28
CA PHE A 246 11.74 -9.04 10.48
C PHE A 246 12.70 -8.27 11.39
N PHE A 247 13.75 -7.67 10.80
CA PHE A 247 14.83 -6.99 11.53
C PHE A 247 14.35 -6.07 12.67
N GLY A 248 13.36 -5.21 12.42
CA GLY A 248 12.85 -4.26 13.42
C GLY A 248 12.27 -4.92 14.68
N ILE A 249 11.59 -6.07 14.54
CA ILE A 249 11.08 -6.83 15.69
C ILE A 249 12.22 -7.45 16.50
N ILE A 250 13.26 -7.92 15.81
CA ILE A 250 14.41 -8.53 16.48
C ILE A 250 15.25 -7.47 17.20
N GLU A 251 15.39 -6.26 16.66
CA GLU A 251 16.01 -5.12 17.34
C GLU A 251 15.28 -4.79 18.66
N GLU A 252 13.95 -4.72 18.64
CA GLU A 252 13.16 -4.49 19.85
C GLU A 252 13.32 -5.65 20.85
N PHE A 253 13.28 -6.89 20.38
CA PHE A 253 13.53 -8.08 21.19
C PHE A 253 14.94 -8.06 21.83
N LYS A 254 15.99 -7.76 21.07
CA LYS A 254 17.37 -7.65 21.55
C LYS A 254 17.45 -6.62 22.67
N ASN A 255 16.87 -5.44 22.48
CA ASN A 255 16.85 -4.37 23.47
C ASN A 255 16.12 -4.77 24.77
N SER A 256 15.06 -5.59 24.67
CA SER A 256 14.33 -6.06 25.84
C SER A 256 15.03 -7.18 26.58
N VAL A 257 15.67 -8.12 25.88
CA VAL A 257 16.45 -9.18 26.53
C VAL A 257 17.65 -8.58 27.28
N LEU A 258 18.29 -7.54 26.72
CA LEU A 258 19.42 -6.84 27.37
C LEU A 258 19.04 -6.10 28.67
N GLN A 259 17.75 -5.82 28.89
CA GLN A 259 17.27 -5.16 30.11
C GLN A 259 16.90 -6.13 31.22
N LEU A 260 16.83 -7.43 30.92
CA LEU A 260 16.54 -8.44 31.91
C LEU A 260 17.73 -8.61 32.87
N PRO A 261 17.49 -9.06 34.11
CA PRO A 261 18.56 -9.52 34.99
C PRO A 261 19.24 -10.76 34.39
N GLU A 262 20.09 -11.44 35.15
CA GLU A 262 20.73 -12.69 34.73
C GLU A 262 19.70 -13.69 34.16
N ILE A 263 19.99 -14.30 33.02
CA ILE A 263 19.12 -15.26 32.31
C ILE A 263 19.90 -16.56 32.16
N ASP A 264 19.30 -17.68 32.54
CA ASP A 264 19.88 -19.00 32.28
C ASP A 264 19.27 -19.61 31.01
N TYR A 265 17.96 -19.42 30.83
CA TYR A 265 17.19 -20.04 29.75
C TYR A 265 16.25 -19.03 29.08
N LEU A 266 16.29 -19.00 27.75
CA LEU A 266 15.36 -18.24 26.93
C LEU A 266 14.60 -19.16 25.98
N ILE A 267 13.28 -19.26 26.18
CA ILE A 267 12.39 -20.04 25.32
C ILE A 267 11.71 -19.09 24.33
N ILE A 268 11.99 -19.30 23.05
CA ILE A 268 11.38 -18.55 21.95
C ILE A 268 10.19 -19.34 21.40
N ARG A 269 8.97 -18.87 21.66
CA ARG A 269 7.74 -19.45 21.14
C ARG A 269 7.43 -18.87 19.76
N MET A 270 7.20 -19.74 18.79
CA MET A 270 6.99 -19.41 17.38
C MET A 270 5.67 -19.95 16.81
N GLU A 271 4.74 -20.36 17.69
CA GLU A 271 3.45 -20.97 17.31
C GLU A 271 2.63 -20.09 16.35
N ARG A 272 2.67 -18.77 16.55
CA ARG A 272 1.92 -17.79 15.76
C ARG A 272 2.78 -17.09 14.70
N VAL A 273 4.01 -17.56 14.47
CA VAL A 273 4.91 -16.94 13.49
C VAL A 273 4.54 -17.40 12.09
N ALA A 274 4.26 -16.45 11.19
CA ALA A 274 3.87 -16.76 9.82
C ALA A 274 5.08 -17.08 8.92
N PHE A 275 6.14 -16.26 9.03
CA PHE A 275 7.41 -16.42 8.33
C PHE A 275 8.46 -15.51 8.97
N ILE A 276 9.74 -15.78 8.69
CA ILE A 276 10.86 -14.88 9.01
C ILE A 276 11.45 -14.38 7.70
N ASP A 277 11.65 -13.07 7.53
CA ASP A 277 12.35 -12.54 6.36
C ASP A 277 13.87 -12.73 6.49
N GLN A 278 14.63 -12.48 5.42
CA GLN A 278 16.09 -12.65 5.46
C GLN A 278 16.76 -11.69 6.46
N SER A 279 16.26 -10.45 6.55
CA SER A 279 16.82 -9.46 7.48
C SER A 279 16.62 -9.85 8.95
N GLY A 280 15.45 -10.44 9.26
CA GLY A 280 15.11 -10.98 10.57
C GLY A 280 15.90 -12.23 10.93
N LEU A 281 16.19 -13.12 9.97
CA LEU A 281 17.07 -14.28 10.22
C LEU A 281 18.47 -13.84 10.63
N TYR A 282 19.08 -12.90 9.92
CA TYR A 282 20.41 -12.38 10.27
C TYR A 282 20.41 -11.64 11.61
N ALA A 283 19.40 -10.81 11.88
CA ALA A 283 19.28 -10.13 13.16
C ALA A 283 19.11 -11.12 14.32
N LEU A 284 18.32 -12.19 14.09
CA LEU A 284 18.10 -13.22 15.09
C LEU A 284 19.40 -13.97 15.35
N GLU A 285 20.11 -14.38 14.31
CA GLU A 285 21.43 -15.02 14.43
C GLU A 285 22.41 -14.18 15.27
N GLU A 286 22.53 -12.89 15.00
CA GLU A 286 23.37 -11.97 15.77
C GLU A 286 22.94 -11.90 17.24
N THR A 287 21.63 -11.81 17.49
CA THR A 287 21.07 -11.76 18.84
C THR A 287 21.33 -13.06 19.61
N LEU A 288 21.16 -14.22 18.97
CA LEU A 288 21.43 -15.52 19.58
C LEU A 288 22.93 -15.72 19.86
N LEU A 289 23.80 -15.22 18.99
CA LEU A 289 25.24 -15.22 19.21
C LEU A 289 25.62 -14.43 20.46
N ASP A 290 25.03 -13.24 20.65
CA ASP A 290 25.28 -12.40 21.82
C ASP A 290 24.75 -13.06 23.12
N LEU A 291 23.63 -13.76 23.04
CA LEU A 291 23.07 -14.51 24.16
C LEU A 291 23.92 -15.74 24.54
N GLN A 292 24.41 -16.51 23.57
CA GLN A 292 25.30 -17.62 23.83
C GLN A 292 26.63 -17.18 24.47
N LYS A 293 27.19 -16.03 24.05
CA LYS A 293 28.39 -15.46 24.71
C LYS A 293 28.17 -15.14 26.19
N ASN A 294 26.92 -14.85 26.57
CA ASN A 294 26.51 -14.60 27.95
C ASN A 294 26.07 -15.89 28.68
N ASN A 295 26.34 -17.08 28.11
CA ASN A 295 25.97 -18.39 28.63
C ASN A 295 24.45 -18.61 28.80
N VAL A 296 23.63 -17.94 27.99
CA VAL A 296 22.19 -18.18 27.95
C VAL A 296 21.90 -19.39 27.06
N GLU A 297 21.21 -20.40 27.59
CA GLU A 297 20.71 -21.52 26.79
C GLU A 297 19.38 -21.15 26.11
N ILE A 298 19.27 -21.47 24.82
CA ILE A 298 18.11 -21.08 24.00
C ILE A 298 17.33 -22.33 23.58
N ALA A 299 16.02 -22.27 23.71
CA ALA A 299 15.09 -23.27 23.17
C ALA A 299 14.04 -22.63 22.26
N ILE A 300 13.55 -23.37 21.28
CA ILE A 300 12.49 -22.94 20.35
C ILE A 300 11.27 -23.84 20.51
N SER A 301 10.08 -23.25 20.59
CA SER A 301 8.82 -23.98 20.70
C SER A 301 7.82 -23.59 19.61
N GLY A 302 7.12 -24.59 19.06
CA GLY A 302 6.04 -24.43 18.09
C GLY A 302 6.39 -23.82 16.73
N PRO A 303 7.61 -23.97 16.15
CA PRO A 303 7.85 -23.45 14.82
C PRO A 303 7.04 -24.25 13.79
N ASN A 304 6.34 -23.55 12.89
CA ASN A 304 5.74 -24.21 11.73
C ASN A 304 6.84 -24.73 10.78
N GLN A 305 6.49 -25.65 9.86
CA GLN A 305 7.48 -26.27 8.98
C GLN A 305 8.27 -25.25 8.14
N LYS A 306 7.61 -24.20 7.65
CA LYS A 306 8.27 -23.17 6.84
C LYS A 306 9.31 -22.40 7.65
N VAL A 307 8.98 -22.02 8.88
CA VAL A 307 9.89 -21.33 9.80
C VAL A 307 11.04 -22.24 10.22
N LEU A 308 10.76 -23.51 10.51
CA LEU A 308 11.77 -24.50 10.85
C LEU A 308 12.79 -24.67 9.71
N ASP A 309 12.31 -24.81 8.47
CA ASP A 309 13.17 -24.91 7.29
C ASP A 309 14.04 -23.66 7.12
N GLN A 310 13.46 -22.47 7.35
CA GLN A 310 14.21 -21.21 7.32
C GLN A 310 15.35 -21.19 8.34
N LEU A 311 15.09 -21.57 9.59
CA LEU A 311 16.09 -21.61 10.68
C LEU A 311 17.18 -22.66 10.44
N MET A 312 16.83 -23.82 9.86
CA MET A 312 17.80 -24.86 9.51
C MET A 312 18.68 -24.45 8.33
N ASN A 313 18.12 -23.78 7.31
CA ASN A 313 18.87 -23.37 6.13
C ASN A 313 19.96 -22.33 6.43
N VAL A 314 19.73 -21.45 7.42
CA VAL A 314 20.74 -20.50 7.90
C VAL A 314 21.58 -21.06 9.06
N HIS A 315 21.44 -22.35 9.39
CA HIS A 315 22.15 -23.04 10.46
C HIS A 315 21.94 -22.45 11.86
N ILE A 316 20.88 -21.66 12.09
CA ILE A 316 20.48 -21.25 13.44
C ILE A 316 20.25 -22.51 14.29
N ILE A 317 19.59 -23.49 13.68
CA ILE A 317 19.56 -24.88 14.12
C ILE A 317 20.55 -25.66 13.23
N PRO A 318 21.60 -26.31 13.75
CA PRO A 318 21.85 -26.60 15.16
C PRO A 318 22.83 -25.67 15.89
N ASN A 319 23.39 -24.64 15.24
CA ASN A 319 24.57 -23.95 15.79
C ASN A 319 24.28 -23.17 17.08
N PHE A 320 23.12 -22.52 17.14
CA PHE A 320 22.71 -21.72 18.30
C PHE A 320 21.66 -22.43 19.15
N VAL A 321 20.79 -23.22 18.50
CA VAL A 321 19.77 -24.03 19.15
C VAL A 321 19.97 -25.48 18.75
N SER A 322 20.33 -26.33 19.72
CA SER A 322 20.44 -27.78 19.49
C SER A 322 19.12 -28.35 18.98
N LYS A 323 19.17 -29.37 18.12
CA LYS A 323 17.96 -30.09 17.66
C LYS A 323 17.15 -30.68 18.82
N SER A 324 17.78 -30.95 19.97
CA SER A 324 17.10 -31.42 21.18
C SER A 324 16.31 -30.33 21.92
N HIS A 325 16.57 -29.05 21.63
CA HIS A 325 15.90 -27.89 22.22
C HIS A 325 14.89 -27.25 21.26
N VAL A 326 14.38 -28.05 20.31
CA VAL A 326 13.29 -27.65 19.40
C VAL A 326 12.07 -28.51 19.71
N PHE A 327 11.02 -27.87 20.19
CA PHE A 327 9.79 -28.52 20.62
C PHE A 327 8.65 -28.17 19.67
N HIS A 328 7.89 -29.16 19.22
CA HIS A 328 6.75 -28.94 18.31
C HIS A 328 5.43 -28.72 19.03
N ASP A 329 5.35 -29.12 20.29
CA ASP A 329 4.17 -29.04 21.12
C ASP A 329 4.53 -28.58 22.55
N ALA A 330 3.56 -27.97 23.22
CA ALA A 330 3.75 -27.43 24.56
C ALA A 330 4.05 -28.51 25.61
N ALA A 331 3.53 -29.74 25.44
CA ALA A 331 3.75 -30.82 26.40
C ALA A 331 5.20 -31.31 26.40
N SER A 332 5.82 -31.42 25.22
CA SER A 332 7.24 -31.76 25.07
C SER A 332 8.15 -30.69 25.72
N LEU A 333 7.83 -29.41 25.51
CA LEU A 333 8.55 -28.30 26.15
C LEU A 333 8.42 -28.36 27.68
N GLN A 334 7.21 -28.60 28.18
CA GLN A 334 6.91 -28.68 29.61
C GLN A 334 7.63 -29.85 30.28
N SER A 335 7.65 -31.03 29.64
CA SER A 335 8.39 -32.19 30.14
C SER A 335 9.89 -31.89 30.27
N TRP A 336 10.46 -31.24 29.26
CA TRP A 336 11.88 -30.87 29.28
C TRP A 336 12.19 -29.81 30.35
N LEU A 337 11.32 -28.80 30.51
CA LEU A 337 11.46 -27.78 31.55
C LEU A 337 11.44 -28.39 32.96
N ASN A 338 10.53 -29.34 33.21
CA ASN A 338 10.46 -30.04 34.49
C ASN A 338 11.74 -30.84 34.78
N ASP A 339 12.25 -31.56 33.79
CA ASP A 339 13.51 -32.30 33.92
C ASP A 339 14.69 -31.37 34.20
N GLU A 340 14.76 -30.21 33.54
CA GLU A 340 15.88 -29.28 33.67
C GLU A 340 15.84 -28.49 34.98
N ILE A 341 14.64 -28.09 35.43
CA ILE A 341 14.44 -27.45 36.74
C ILE A 341 14.76 -28.44 37.87
N SER A 342 14.35 -29.72 37.74
CA SER A 342 14.59 -30.74 38.77
C SER A 342 16.05 -31.18 38.93
N ARG A 343 16.90 -30.94 37.93
CA ARG A 343 18.35 -31.23 37.95
C ARG A 343 19.19 -30.16 38.67
N SER A 344 18.57 -29.05 39.07
CA SER A 344 19.21 -27.87 39.68
C SER A 344 19.14 -27.88 41.20
#